data_AF-A0A3M0I5K9-F1
#
_entry.id   AF-A0A3M0I5K9-F1
#
_cell.length_a   1.000
_cell.length_b   1.000
_cell.length_c   1.000
_cell.angle_alpha   90.00
_cell.angle_beta   90.00
_cell.angle_gamma   90.00
#
_symmetry.space_group_name_H-M   'P 1'
#
loop_
_entity.id
_entity.type
_entity.pdbx_description
1 polymer ?
#
loop_
_entity_poly.entity_id
_entity_poly.type
_entity_poly.pdbx_seq_one_letter_code
_entity_poly.pdbx_strand_id
1 'polypeptide(L)'
;MTAREETEPGRERRRAALASVRLAAADVAHRDTDEVENLAAGHEIDEALAAGNTLNEVARSICYTEAVASDLLSKFQEFRDSLAARSQIPLF
;
A
#
# COMPACT_ATOMS: atom_id res chain seq x y z
N MET A 1 -19.24 7.90 -23.11
CA MET A 1 -18.01 7.55 -22.35
C MET A 1 -18.13 8.20 -20.98
N THR A 2 -18.62 7.46 -19.99
CA THR A 2 -18.72 7.95 -18.60
C THR A 2 -17.39 7.69 -17.91
N ALA A 3 -16.67 8.76 -17.60
CA ALA A 3 -15.66 8.72 -16.55
C ALA A 3 -16.39 8.25 -15.29
N ARG A 4 -15.98 7.11 -14.73
CA ARG A 4 -16.45 6.68 -13.42
C ARG A 4 -15.93 7.71 -12.43
N GLU A 5 -16.77 8.68 -12.08
CA GLU A 5 -16.57 9.49 -10.89
C GLU A 5 -16.41 8.51 -9.73
N GLU A 6 -15.19 8.37 -9.23
CA GLU A 6 -14.91 7.67 -7.98
C GLU A 6 -15.83 8.29 -6.94
N THR A 7 -16.83 7.52 -6.50
CA THR A 7 -17.80 7.92 -5.49
C THR A 7 -17.06 8.40 -4.24
N GLU A 8 -17.57 9.44 -3.57
CA GLU A 8 -17.03 9.99 -2.32
C GLU A 8 -16.45 8.96 -1.31
N PRO A 9 -17.08 7.78 -1.07
CA PRO A 9 -16.52 6.73 -0.22
C PRO A 9 -15.18 6.14 -0.70
N GLY A 10 -14.94 6.03 -2.01
CA GLY A 10 -13.67 5.52 -2.54
C GLY A 10 -12.52 6.49 -2.31
N ARG A 11 -12.77 7.79 -2.50
CA ARG A 11 -11.77 8.84 -2.27
C ARG A 11 -11.38 8.96 -0.79
N GLU A 12 -12.34 8.79 0.12
CA GLU A 12 -12.06 8.82 1.57
C GLU A 12 -11.23 7.62 2.02
N ARG A 13 -11.56 6.41 1.55
CA ARG A 13 -10.75 5.19 1.79
C ARG A 13 -9.32 5.34 1.27
N ARG A 14 -9.17 5.83 0.04
CA ARG A 14 -7.87 6.13 -0.56
C ARG A 14 -7.07 7.12 0.29
N ARG A 15 -7.71 8.18 0.80
CA ARG A 15 -7.05 9.16 1.67
C ARG A 15 -6.63 8.56 3.01
N ALA A 16 -7.48 7.74 3.63
CA ALA A 16 -7.16 7.06 4.89
C ALA A 16 -5.99 6.09 4.71
N ALA A 17 -6.03 5.26 3.66
CA ALA A 17 -4.94 4.36 3.29
C ALA A 17 -3.62 5.13 3.08
N LEU A 18 -3.64 6.27 2.37
CA LEU A 18 -2.45 7.08 2.17
C LEU A 18 -1.87 7.66 3.46
N ALA A 19 -2.74 8.10 4.37
CA ALA A 19 -2.32 8.60 5.68
C ALA A 19 -1.65 7.50 6.50
N SER A 20 -2.17 6.28 6.46
CA SER A 20 -1.60 5.12 7.16
C SER A 20 -0.19 4.77 6.64
N VAL A 21 0.01 4.76 5.32
CA VAL A 21 1.31 4.37 4.70
C VAL A 21 2.29 5.55 4.60
N ARG A 22 1.90 6.75 5.02
CA ARG A 22 2.67 8.00 4.88
C ARG A 22 3.15 8.27 3.44
N LEU A 23 2.38 7.83 2.45
CA LEU A 23 2.69 8.05 1.04
C LEU A 23 2.14 9.40 0.57
N ALA A 24 2.87 10.07 -0.33
CA ALA A 24 2.32 11.26 -0.95
C ALA A 24 1.21 10.87 -1.93
N ALA A 25 0.13 11.66 -1.99
CA ALA A 25 -0.93 11.45 -2.96
C ALA A 25 -0.42 11.45 -4.42
N ALA A 26 0.68 12.15 -4.69
CA ALA A 26 1.36 12.16 -5.98
C ALA A 26 1.95 10.78 -6.35
N ASP A 27 2.45 10.01 -5.38
CA ASP A 27 3.09 8.72 -5.60
C ASP A 27 2.09 7.62 -5.97
N VAL A 28 0.82 7.79 -5.56
CA VAL A 28 -0.27 6.86 -5.89
C VAL A 28 -1.27 7.45 -6.86
N ALA A 29 -1.04 8.65 -7.40
CA ALA A 29 -2.04 9.36 -8.22
C ALA A 29 -2.52 8.52 -9.42
N HIS A 30 -1.57 7.80 -10.02
CA HIS A 30 -1.77 6.84 -11.12
C HIS A 30 -2.27 5.44 -10.73
N ARG A 31 -2.44 5.15 -9.42
CA ARG A 31 -2.89 3.86 -8.89
C ARG A 31 -4.40 3.89 -8.64
N ASP A 32 -5.06 2.77 -8.88
CA ASP A 32 -6.48 2.60 -8.55
C ASP A 32 -6.70 2.49 -7.02
N THR A 33 -7.92 2.73 -6.56
CA THR A 33 -8.24 2.66 -5.12
C THR A 33 -7.93 1.28 -4.51
N ASP A 34 -8.24 0.19 -5.22
CA ASP A 34 -7.89 -1.18 -4.79
C ASP A 34 -6.37 -1.39 -4.67
N GLU A 35 -5.56 -0.78 -5.56
CA GLU A 35 -4.11 -0.87 -5.46
C GLU A 35 -3.58 -0.10 -4.23
N VAL A 36 -4.16 1.05 -3.90
CA VAL A 36 -3.80 1.80 -2.71
C VAL A 36 -4.18 1.06 -1.43
N GLU A 37 -5.32 0.38 -1.41
CA GLU A 37 -5.72 -0.49 -0.30
C GLU A 37 -4.77 -1.68 -0.13
N ASN A 38 -4.33 -2.30 -1.23
CA ASN A 38 -3.32 -3.36 -1.19
C ASN A 38 -1.96 -2.86 -0.65
N LEU A 39 -1.55 -1.64 -1.00
CA LEU A 39 -0.33 -1.02 -0.46
C LEU A 39 -0.46 -0.73 1.04
N ALA A 40 -1.64 -0.33 1.51
CA ALA A 40 -1.92 -0.15 2.93
C ALA A 40 -1.82 -1.46 3.72
N ALA A 41 -2.42 -2.53 3.19
CA ALA A 41 -2.31 -3.85 3.79
C ALA A 41 -0.84 -4.33 3.83
N GLY A 42 -0.07 -4.12 2.75
CA GLY A 42 1.36 -4.45 2.71
C GLY A 42 2.20 -3.68 3.74
N HIS A 43 1.88 -2.41 3.99
CA HIS A 43 2.54 -1.61 5.03
C HIS A 43 2.18 -2.07 6.44
N GLU A 44 0.91 -2.37 6.72
CA GLU A 44 0.51 -2.93 8.02
C GLU A 44 1.24 -4.25 8.30
N ILE A 45 1.46 -5.08 7.27
CA ILE A 45 2.27 -6.30 7.37
C ILE A 45 3.73 -5.97 7.67
N ASP A 46 4.34 -5.02 6.95
CA ASP A 46 5.74 -4.60 7.17
C ASP A 46 5.95 -4.05 8.59
N GLU A 47 5.04 -3.19 9.09
CA GLU A 47 5.10 -2.66 10.45
C GLU A 47 4.94 -3.76 11.50
N ALA A 48 4.00 -4.69 11.31
CA ALA A 48 3.78 -5.77 12.25
C ALA A 48 4.97 -6.75 12.29
N LEU A 49 5.61 -7.01 11.15
CA LEU A 49 6.86 -7.77 11.08
C LEU A 49 8.01 -7.02 11.78
N ALA A 50 8.13 -5.70 11.59
CA ALA A 50 9.12 -4.87 12.28
C ALA A 50 8.91 -4.83 13.81
N ALA A 51 7.65 -4.95 14.26
CA ALA A 51 7.30 -5.08 15.67
C ALA A 51 7.59 -6.48 16.25
N GLY A 52 8.03 -7.44 15.43
CA GLY A 52 8.41 -8.80 15.84
C GLY A 52 7.31 -9.85 15.72
N ASN A 53 6.18 -9.54 15.06
CA ASN A 53 5.17 -10.55 14.75
C ASN A 53 5.61 -11.42 13.57
N THR A 54 5.04 -12.62 13.45
CA THR A 54 5.25 -13.47 12.28
C THR A 54 4.26 -13.16 11.16
N LEU A 55 4.66 -13.40 9.90
CA LEU A 55 3.79 -13.18 8.74
C LEU A 55 2.45 -13.94 8.86
N ASN A 56 2.49 -15.15 9.40
CA ASN A 56 1.30 -15.98 9.61
C ASN A 56 0.34 -15.39 10.67
N GLU A 57 0.87 -14.85 11.77
CA GLU A 57 0.04 -14.17 12.79
C GLU A 57 -0.66 -12.95 12.21
N VAL A 58 0.09 -12.14 11.45
CA VAL A 58 -0.47 -10.95 10.81
C VAL A 58 -1.50 -11.35 9.78
N ALA A 59 -1.17 -12.23 8.83
CA ALA A 59 -2.09 -12.72 7.80
C ALA A 59 -3.41 -13.21 8.40
N ARG A 60 -3.34 -13.96 9.51
CA ARG A 60 -4.52 -14.42 10.24
C ARG A 60 -5.33 -13.29 10.87
N SER A 61 -4.68 -12.25 11.39
CA SER A 61 -5.35 -11.07 11.96
C SER A 61 -6.12 -10.26 10.93
N ILE A 62 -5.64 -10.20 9.69
CA ILE A 62 -6.28 -9.48 8.57
C ILE A 62 -7.10 -10.41 7.66
N CYS A 63 -7.38 -11.65 8.09
CA CYS A 63 -8.15 -12.65 7.36
C CYS A 63 -7.62 -12.98 5.95
N TYR A 64 -6.30 -12.85 5.74
CA TYR A 64 -5.63 -13.28 4.51
C TYR A 64 -4.92 -14.62 4.70
N THR A 65 -4.60 -15.27 3.57
CA THR A 65 -3.66 -16.39 3.57
C THR A 65 -2.24 -15.85 3.67
N GLU A 66 -1.32 -16.64 4.23
CA GLU A 66 0.09 -16.28 4.30
C GLU A 66 0.68 -15.96 2.92
N ALA A 67 0.25 -16.67 1.87
CA ALA A 67 0.67 -16.40 0.50
C ALA A 67 0.19 -15.02 0.00
N VAL A 68 -1.05 -14.63 0.33
CA VAL A 68 -1.57 -13.30 -0.04
C VAL A 68 -0.86 -12.21 0.77
N ALA A 69 -0.63 -12.42 2.07
CA ALA A 69 0.12 -11.49 2.90
C ALA A 69 1.57 -11.30 2.38
N SER A 70 2.22 -12.39 1.96
CA SER A 70 3.54 -12.32 1.33
C SER A 70 3.53 -11.56 0.01
N ASP A 71 2.52 -11.76 -0.84
CA ASP A 71 2.38 -11.03 -2.12
C ASP A 71 2.16 -9.52 -1.89
N LEU A 72 1.30 -9.17 -0.94
CA LEU A 72 1.04 -7.77 -0.56
C LEU A 72 2.30 -7.10 0.01
N LEU A 73 3.06 -7.81 0.85
CA LEU A 73 4.32 -7.32 1.39
C LEU A 73 5.36 -7.10 0.28
N SER A 74 5.54 -8.07 -0.62
CA SER A 74 6.47 -7.94 -1.75
C SER A 74 6.12 -6.73 -2.62
N LYS A 75 4.85 -6.57 -2.99
CA LYS A 75 4.38 -5.42 -3.77
C LYS A 75 4.65 -4.08 -3.08
N PHE A 76 4.45 -4.03 -1.76
CA PHE A 76 4.75 -2.85 -0.97
C PHE A 76 6.24 -2.53 -0.94
N GLN A 77 7.10 -3.54 -0.77
CA GLN A 77 8.55 -3.38 -0.79
C GLN A 77 9.07 -2.94 -2.16
N GLU A 78 8.60 -3.54 -3.25
CA GLU A 78 8.93 -3.12 -4.61
C GLU A 78 8.50 -1.67 -4.89
N PHE A 79 7.34 -1.27 -4.38
CA PHE A 79 6.86 0.10 -4.48
C PHE A 79 7.73 1.07 -3.68
N ARG A 80 8.10 0.73 -2.44
CA ARG A 80 9.05 1.51 -1.64
C ARG A 80 10.42 1.63 -2.30
N ASP A 81 10.94 0.55 -2.87
CA ASP A 81 12.20 0.55 -3.59
C ASP A 81 12.13 1.45 -4.83
N SER A 82 11.04 1.36 -5.58
CA SER A 82 10.78 2.24 -6.74
C SER A 82 10.69 3.72 -6.34
N LEU A 83 10.08 4.03 -5.19
CA LEU A 83 10.04 5.40 -4.66
C LEU A 83 11.42 5.86 -4.18
N ALA A 84 12.15 5.01 -3.48
CA ALA A 84 13.52 5.29 -3.06
C ALA A 84 14.40 5.58 -4.30
N ALA A 85 14.32 4.75 -5.34
CA ALA A 85 15.00 4.95 -6.60
C ALA A 85 14.62 6.29 -7.25
N ARG A 86 13.33 6.65 -7.29
CA ARG A 86 12.87 7.97 -7.79
C ARG A 86 13.42 9.14 -6.99
N SER A 87 13.45 9.04 -5.66
CA SER A 87 14.02 10.08 -4.79
C SER A 87 15.55 10.22 -4.95
N GLN A 88 16.21 9.16 -5.41
CA GLN A 88 17.64 9.14 -5.70
C GLN A 88 17.97 9.66 -7.11
N ILE A 89 16.99 9.88 -7.99
CA ILE A 89 17.23 10.52 -9.30
C ILE A 89 17.60 11.97 -9.04
N PRO A 90 18.86 12.38 -9.28
CA PRO A 90 19.23 13.78 -9.13
C PRO A 90 18.53 14.55 -10.25
N LEU A 91 17.68 15.50 -9.89
CA LEU A 91 17.19 16.52 -10.81
C LEU A 91 18.34 17.48 -11.06
N PHE A 92 19.19 17.15 -12.04
CA PHE A 92 20.21 18.06 -12.57
C PHE A 92 19.56 19.20 -13.36
#